data_AF-A0A968TM61-F1
#
_entry.id   AF-A0A968TM61-F1
#
_cell.length_a   1.000
_cell.length_b   1.000
_cell.length_c   1.000
_cell.angle_alpha   90.00
_cell.angle_beta   90.00
_cell.angle_gamma   90.00
#
_symmetry.space_group_name_H-M   'P 1'
#
loop_
_entity.id
_entity.type
_entity.pdbx_description
1 polymer ?
#
loop_
_entity_poly.entity_id
_entity_poly.type
_entity_poly.pdbx_seq_one_letter_code
_entity_poly.pdbx_strand_id
1 'polypeptide(L)'
;MVHITQLKLLPKVSGVYKVVDADGSVIYIGQAKNIHDRWNSGHHKLSEIISRYGLAVHITWVELPEWLLNRAENAAVSFYQPKLNLKTPPVV
;
A
#
# COMPACT_ATOMS: atom_id res chain seq x y z
N MET A 1 3.46 8.39 -9.12
CA MET A 1 2.40 7.37 -9.02
C MET A 1 2.67 6.29 -10.05
N VAL A 2 2.32 5.03 -9.76
CA VAL A 2 2.54 3.88 -10.66
C VAL A 2 1.25 3.07 -10.75
N HIS A 3 0.85 2.68 -11.96
CA HIS A 3 -0.31 1.80 -12.16
C HIS A 3 0.00 0.38 -11.67
N ILE A 4 -0.99 -0.35 -11.13
CA ILE A 4 -0.79 -1.68 -10.53
C ILE A 4 -0.21 -2.72 -11.50
N THR A 5 -0.37 -2.53 -12.81
CA THR A 5 0.20 -3.42 -13.86
C THR A 5 1.66 -3.12 -14.16
N GLN A 6 2.23 -2.06 -13.58
CA GLN A 6 3.58 -1.56 -13.84
C GLN A 6 4.48 -1.63 -12.60
N LEU A 7 4.30 -2.64 -11.72
CA LEU A 7 5.03 -2.77 -10.44
C LEU A 7 6.56 -2.73 -10.57
N LYS A 8 7.12 -3.07 -11.74
CA LYS A 8 8.56 -2.98 -12.03
C LYS A 8 9.08 -1.54 -12.06
N LEU A 9 8.21 -0.54 -12.20
CA LEU A 9 8.56 0.89 -12.18
C LEU A 9 8.58 1.47 -10.76
N LEU A 10 8.24 0.69 -9.74
CA LEU A 10 8.33 1.14 -8.35
C LEU A 10 9.78 1.40 -7.95
N PRO A 11 10.04 2.40 -7.10
CA PRO A 11 11.39 2.74 -6.68
C PRO A 11 11.96 1.76 -5.65
N LYS A 12 13.28 1.62 -5.67
CA LYS A 12 14.06 0.86 -4.69
C LYS A 12 14.41 1.73 -3.47
N VAL A 13 13.38 2.23 -2.78
CA VAL A 13 13.52 3.11 -1.61
C VAL A 13 12.71 2.59 -0.44
N SER A 14 13.09 3.01 0.77
CA SER A 14 12.27 2.83 1.97
C SER A 14 11.17 3.89 2.04
N GLY A 15 9.99 3.52 2.51
CA GLY A 15 8.89 4.47 2.59
C GLY A 15 7.53 3.86 2.93
N VAL A 16 6.55 4.75 3.03
CA VAL A 16 5.13 4.40 3.13
C VAL A 16 4.50 4.55 1.75
N TYR A 17 3.73 3.56 1.33
CA TYR A 17 2.95 3.58 0.10
C TYR A 17 1.46 3.47 0.40
N LYS A 18 0.66 4.10 -0.46
CA LYS A 18 -0.79 4.02 -0.47
C LYS A 18 -1.27 3.54 -1.83
N VAL A 19 -2.26 2.65 -1.82
CA VAL A 19 -3.00 2.19 -2.98
C VAL A 19 -4.28 3.00 -3.07
N VAL A 20 -4.53 3.54 -4.25
CA VAL A 20 -5.63 4.45 -4.54
C VAL A 20 -6.46 3.85 -5.67
N ASP A 21 -7.78 3.80 -5.52
CA ASP A 21 -8.69 3.34 -6.57
C ASP A 21 -8.97 4.42 -7.63
N ALA A 22 -9.83 4.10 -8.60
CA ALA A 22 -10.18 5.00 -9.69
C ALA A 22 -10.88 6.29 -9.22
N ASP A 23 -11.56 6.24 -8.07
CA ASP A 23 -12.28 7.37 -7.48
C ASP A 23 -11.38 8.25 -6.59
N GLY A 24 -10.09 7.90 -6.46
CA GLY A 24 -9.15 8.62 -5.61
C GLY A 24 -9.18 8.20 -4.14
N SER A 25 -9.92 7.16 -3.78
CA SER A 25 -10.02 6.68 -2.40
C SER A 25 -8.80 5.84 -2.02
N VAL A 26 -8.27 6.05 -0.82
CA VAL A 26 -7.15 5.26 -0.29
C VAL A 26 -7.68 3.94 0.26
N ILE A 27 -7.36 2.83 -0.42
CA ILE A 27 -7.92 1.51 -0.11
C ILE A 27 -6.98 0.65 0.74
N TYR A 28 -5.67 0.89 0.65
CA TYR A 28 -4.64 0.18 1.39
C TYR A 28 -3.42 1.07 1.63
N ILE A 29 -2.79 0.92 2.79
CA ILE A 29 -1.53 1.57 3.15
C ILE A 29 -0.59 0.50 3.66
N GLY A 30 0.68 0.59 3.28
CA GLY A 30 1.72 -0.22 3.87
C GLY A 30 3.06 0.50 3.90
N GLN A 31 4.03 -0.07 4.62
CA GLN A 31 5.42 0.36 4.59
C GLN A 31 6.36 -0.71 4.04
N ALA A 32 7.53 -0.30 3.59
CA ALA A 32 8.62 -1.19 3.23
C ALA A 32 9.98 -0.51 3.37
N LYS A 33 11.03 -1.30 3.65
CA LYS A 33 12.44 -0.89 3.49
C LYS A 33 12.86 -0.78 2.03
N ASN A 34 12.17 -1.51 1.16
CA ASN A 34 12.29 -1.42 -0.30
C ASN A 34 10.91 -1.66 -0.92
N ILE A 35 10.30 -0.59 -1.44
CA ILE A 35 8.95 -0.63 -2.02
C ILE A 35 8.92 -1.52 -3.26
N HIS A 36 9.90 -1.39 -4.17
CA HIS A 36 9.99 -2.25 -5.35
C HIS A 36 9.97 -3.74 -4.98
N ASP A 37 10.82 -4.16 -4.05
CA ASP A 37 10.94 -5.58 -3.68
C ASP A 37 9.67 -6.07 -2.96
N ARG A 38 9.09 -5.24 -2.08
CA ARG A 38 7.84 -5.57 -1.38
C ARG A 38 6.71 -5.94 -2.33
N TRP A 39 6.59 -5.23 -3.45
CA TRP A 39 5.55 -5.46 -4.44
C TRP A 39 5.89 -6.60 -5.42
N ASN A 40 7.16 -6.74 -5.82
CA ASN A 40 7.57 -7.73 -6.81
C ASN A 40 7.84 -9.13 -6.21
N SER A 41 7.97 -9.28 -4.90
CA SER A 41 8.18 -10.57 -4.21
C SER A 41 6.88 -11.26 -3.75
N GLY A 42 5.77 -11.05 -4.46
CA GLY A 42 4.49 -11.71 -4.14
C GLY A 42 3.72 -11.02 -3.01
N HIS A 43 3.44 -9.73 -3.16
CA HIS A 43 2.71 -8.98 -2.14
C HIS A 43 1.34 -9.60 -1.84
N HIS A 44 1.15 -10.04 -0.59
CA HIS A 44 -0.05 -10.76 -0.13
C HIS A 44 -1.41 -10.04 -0.29
N LYS A 45 -1.44 -8.72 -0.53
CA LYS A 45 -2.67 -7.95 -0.77
C LYS A 45 -2.99 -7.75 -2.24
N LEU A 46 -2.06 -8.07 -3.15
CA LEU A 46 -2.22 -7.80 -4.57
C LEU A 46 -3.45 -8.50 -5.17
N SER A 47 -3.64 -9.78 -4.85
CA SER A 47 -4.81 -10.55 -5.29
C SER A 47 -6.12 -9.97 -4.75
N GLU A 48 -6.16 -9.59 -3.47
CA GLU A 48 -7.34 -8.98 -2.83
C GLU A 48 -7.66 -7.61 -3.46
N ILE A 49 -6.64 -6.78 -3.73
CA ILE A 49 -6.79 -5.48 -4.39
C ILE A 49 -7.39 -5.67 -5.78
N ILE A 50 -6.79 -6.53 -6.62
CA ILE A 50 -7.26 -6.77 -7.99
C ILE A 50 -8.68 -7.35 -7.98
N SER A 51 -8.98 -8.27 -7.06
CA SER A 51 -10.30 -8.90 -6.98
C SER A 51 -11.41 -7.92 -6.58
N ARG A 52 -11.14 -6.94 -5.70
CA ARG A 52 -12.16 -6.02 -5.19
C ARG A 52 -12.25 -4.70 -5.94
N TYR A 53 -11.15 -4.22 -6.50
CA TYR A 53 -11.05 -2.88 -7.11
C TYR A 53 -10.61 -2.92 -8.58
N GLY A 54 -10.34 -4.10 -9.13
CA GLY A 54 -9.89 -4.27 -10.50
C GLY A 54 -8.46 -3.76 -10.73
N LEU A 55 -8.14 -3.48 -11.99
CA LEU A 55 -6.81 -3.02 -12.40
C LEU A 55 -6.66 -1.50 -12.35
N ALA A 56 -7.74 -0.74 -12.26
CA ALA A 56 -7.74 0.73 -12.26
C ALA A 56 -7.31 1.30 -10.90
N VAL A 57 -6.19 0.83 -10.37
CA VAL A 57 -5.64 1.25 -9.08
C VAL A 57 -4.18 1.68 -9.24
N HIS A 58 -3.78 2.66 -8.44
CA HIS A 58 -2.46 3.27 -8.48
C HIS A 58 -1.77 3.20 -7.13
N ILE A 59 -0.45 3.02 -7.17
CA ILE A 59 0.41 3.10 -6.00
C ILE A 59 1.09 4.46 -5.98
N THR A 60 1.01 5.14 -4.85
CA THR A 60 1.78 6.36 -4.55
C THR A 60 2.55 6.15 -3.26
N TRP A 61 3.63 6.89 -3.06
CA TRP A 61 4.51 6.68 -1.91
C TRP A 61 5.19 7.97 -1.48
N VAL A 62 5.72 7.94 -0.27
CA VAL A 62 6.64 8.93 0.28
C VAL A 62 7.86 8.17 0.76
N GLU A 63 9.04 8.58 0.29
CA GLU A 63 10.32 8.06 0.76
C GLU A 63 10.56 8.53 2.20
N LEU A 64 10.91 7.59 3.07
CA LEU A 64 11.12 7.85 4.50
C LEU A 64 12.25 6.97 5.02
N PRO A 65 13.07 7.45 5.96
CA PRO A 65 14.09 6.62 6.56
C PRO A 65 13.48 5.48 7.37
N GLU A 66 14.17 4.34 7.41
CA GLU A 66 13.62 3.09 7.99
C GLU A 66 13.11 3.24 9.44
N TRP A 67 13.80 4.06 10.25
CA TRP A 67 13.44 4.27 11.65
C TRP A 67 12.09 4.96 11.85
N LEU A 68 11.54 5.60 10.80
CA LEU A 68 10.26 6.32 10.86
C LEU A 68 9.08 5.49 10.32
N LEU A 69 9.34 4.35 9.65
CA LEU A 69 8.32 3.62 8.88
C LEU A 69 7.11 3.20 9.71
N ASN A 70 7.32 2.61 10.89
CA ASN A 70 6.22 2.17 11.76
C ASN A 70 5.36 3.34 12.23
N ARG A 71 5.99 4.47 12.60
CA ARG A 71 5.26 5.66 13.06
C ARG A 71 4.47 6.30 11.90
N ALA A 72 5.08 6.40 10.72
CA ALA A 72 4.44 6.97 9.55
C ALA A 72 3.29 6.10 9.02
N GLU A 73 3.46 4.78 8.97
CA GLU A 73 2.39 3.85 8.58
C GLU A 73 1.21 3.95 9.54
N ASN A 74 1.44 3.90 10.87
CA ASN A 74 0.38 4.02 11.86
C ASN A 74 -0.37 5.36 11.75
N ALA A 75 0.35 6.47 11.57
CA ALA A 75 -0.28 7.77 11.38
C ALA A 75 -1.12 7.82 10.10
N ALA A 76 -0.61 7.28 8.99
CA ALA A 76 -1.31 7.24 7.72
C ALA A 76 -2.54 6.33 7.77
N VAL A 77 -2.43 5.13 8.34
CA VAL A 77 -3.57 4.21 8.54
C VAL A 77 -4.64 4.86 9.43
N SER A 78 -4.24 5.53 10.52
CA SER A 78 -5.20 6.22 11.40
C SER A 78 -5.90 7.38 10.69
N PHE A 79 -5.20 8.11 9.81
CA PHE A 79 -5.76 9.25 9.10
C PHE A 79 -6.71 8.82 7.97
N TYR A 80 -6.28 7.88 7.13
CA TYR A 80 -7.03 7.48 5.93
C TYR A 80 -8.07 6.38 6.19
N GLN A 81 -7.93 5.62 7.29
CA GLN A 81 -8.77 4.46 7.63
C GLN A 81 -9.03 3.50 6.44
N PRO A 82 -7.98 3.05 5.73
CA PRO A 82 -8.13 2.27 4.51
C PRO A 82 -8.80 0.91 4.77
N LYS A 83 -9.80 0.59 3.94
CA LYS A 83 -10.65 -0.61 4.08
C LYS A 83 -9.85 -1.92 4.18
N LEU A 84 -8.73 -2.04 3.46
CA LEU A 84 -7.93 -3.27 3.42
C LEU A 84 -6.89 -3.39 4.56
N ASN A 85 -6.71 -2.36 5.37
CA ASN A 85 -5.89 -2.41 6.60
C ASN A 85 -6.70 -2.80 7.84
N LEU A 86 -8.03 -2.71 7.78
CA LEU A 86 -8.89 -3.14 8.86
C LEU A 86 -8.68 -4.64 9.08
N LYS A 87 -8.18 -5.00 10.25
CA LYS A 87 -8.20 -6.40 10.69
C LYS A 87 -9.66 -6.73 10.96
N THR A 88 -10.16 -7.85 10.42
CA THR A 88 -11.43 -8.40 10.87
C THR A 88 -11.32 -8.56 12.40
N PRO A 89 -12.20 -7.97 13.20
CA PRO A 89 -12.19 -8.26 14.62
C PRO A 89 -12.34 -9.77 14.79
N PRO A 90 -11.63 -10.40 15.73
CA PRO A 90 -11.84 -11.81 16.02
C PRO A 90 -13.33 -12.01 16.30
N VAL A 91 -13.91 -13.04 15.69
CA VAL A 91 -15.25 -13.50 16.07
C VAL A 91 -15.11 -13.98 17.51
N VAL A 92 -15.65 -13.19 18.45
CA VAL A 92 -15.75 -13.55 19.87
C VAL A 92 -16.88 -14.53 20.10
#